data_AF-A0A537R8U9-F1
#
_entry.id   AF-A0A537R8U9-F1
#
_cell.length_a   1.000
_cell.length_b   1.000
_cell.length_c   1.000
_cell.angle_alpha   90.00
_cell.angle_beta   90.00
_cell.angle_gamma   90.00
#
_symmetry.space_group_name_H-M   'P 1'
#
loop_
_entity.id
_entity.type
_entity.pdbx_description
1 polymer ?
#
loop_
_entity_poly.entity_id
_entity_poly.type
_entity_poly.pdbx_seq_one_letter_code
_entity_poly.pdbx_strand_id
1 'polypeptide(L)' 'MSRQKLVGWILVVVSVAYIAYFLRVRLFTPGPILERKEWVQFIGSFVILMLGTINVRMAAMRERARKGSPE' A
#
# COMPACT_ATOMS: atom_id res chain seq x y z
N MET A 1 12.34 -9.88 10.83
CA MET A 1 11.60 -9.17 9.76
C MET A 1 12.35 -7.88 9.44
N SER A 2 12.72 -7.62 8.17
CA SER A 2 13.50 -6.42 7.83
C SER A 2 12.64 -5.14 7.91
N ARG A 3 13.26 -3.99 8.22
CA ARG A 3 12.58 -2.68 8.23
C ARG A 3 11.85 -2.40 6.91
N GLN A 4 12.46 -2.76 5.78
CA GLN A 4 11.84 -2.62 4.46
C GLN A 4 10.57 -3.46 4.31
N LYS A 5 10.57 -4.71 4.80
CA LYS A 5 9.38 -5.59 4.78
C LYS A 5 8.27 -5.03 5.68
N LEU A 6 8.63 -4.51 6.85
CA LEU A 6 7.69 -3.85 7.77
C LEU A 6 7.06 -2.61 7.15
N VAL A 7 7.88 -1.69 6.63
CA VAL A 7 7.39 -0.48 5.94
C VAL A 7 6.50 -0.87 4.75
N GLY A 8 6.90 -1.85 3.95
CA GLY A 8 6.09 -2.35 2.84
C GLY A 8 4.70 -2.82 3.28
N TRP A 9 4.62 -3.60 4.36
CA TRP A 9 3.33 -4.03 4.92
C TRP A 9 2.50 -2.88 5.47
N ILE A 10 3.11 -1.89 6.14
CA ILE A 10 2.40 -0.70 6.61
C ILE A 10 1.77 0.05 5.43
N LEU A 11 2.53 0.29 4.35
CA LEU A 11 2.01 0.95 3.16
C LEU A 11 0.84 0.17 2.54
N VAL A 12 0.95 -1.16 2.45
CA VAL A 12 -0.13 -2.02 1.95
C VAL A 12 -1.39 -1.88 2.80
N VAL A 13 -1.28 -2.07 4.11
CA VAL A 13 -2.43 -2.04 5.03
C VAL A 13 -3.11 -0.68 5.02
N VAL A 14 -2.34 0.40 5.11
CA VAL A 14 -2.88 1.77 5.13
C VAL A 14 -3.57 2.11 3.80
N SER A 15 -2.94 1.78 2.66
CA SER A 15 -3.56 2.00 1.35
C SER A 15 -4.85 1.21 1.17
N VAL A 16 -4.86 -0.08 1.51
CA VAL A 16 -6.05 -0.92 1.38
C VAL A 16 -7.17 -0.42 2.28
N ALA A 17 -6.86 -0.07 3.53
CA ALA A 17 -7.82 0.49 4.47
C ALA A 17 -8.42 1.80 3.94
N TYR A 18 -7.59 2.70 3.40
CA TYR A 18 -8.05 3.95 2.81
C TYR A 18 -8.92 3.72 1.57
N ILE A 19 -8.53 2.82 0.65
CA ILE A 19 -9.32 2.49 -0.54
C ILE A 19 -10.70 1.95 -0.12
N ALA A 20 -10.74 1.00 0.82
CA ALA A 20 -11.99 0.44 1.32
C ALA A 20 -12.87 1.52 1.97
N TYR A 21 -12.28 2.40 2.79
CA TYR A 21 -12.96 3.56 3.37
C TYR A 21 -13.52 4.48 2.28
N PHE A 22 -12.71 4.86 1.30
CA PHE A 22 -13.10 5.78 0.24
C PHE A 22 -14.29 5.22 -0.56
N LEU A 23 -14.21 3.96 -0.97
CA LEU A 23 -15.28 3.29 -1.70
C LEU A 23 -16.57 3.26 -0.86
N ARG A 24 -16.49 2.81 0.39
CA ARG A 24 -17.68 2.65 1.25
C ARG A 24 -18.29 4.00 1.63
N VAL A 25 -17.49 4.90 2.17
CA VAL A 25 -17.95 6.10 2.88
C VAL A 25 -18.02 7.32 1.96
N ARG A 26 -17.08 7.45 1.02
CA ARG A 26 -17.01 8.63 0.14
C ARG A 26 -17.69 8.41 -1.20
N LEU A 27 -17.63 7.22 -1.77
CA LEU A 27 -18.17 6.93 -3.10
C LEU A 27 -19.61 6.37 -3.08
N PHE A 28 -19.89 5.38 -2.22
CA PHE A 28 -21.17 4.68 -2.23
C PHE A 28 -22.19 5.18 -1.20
N THR A 29 -21.80 6.13 -0.34
CA THR A 29 -22.71 6.77 0.61
C THR A 29 -23.04 8.18 0.13
N PRO A 30 -24.33 8.60 0.15
CA PRO A 30 -24.69 9.97 -0.17
C PRO A 30 -23.96 10.97 0.74
N GLY A 31 -23.39 12.01 0.15
CA GLY A 31 -22.62 13.02 0.88
C GLY A 31 -22.22 14.17 -0.03
N PRO A 32 -21.38 15.09 0.47
CA PRO A 32 -20.85 16.19 -0.32
C PRO A 32 -20.11 15.67 -1.57
N ILE A 33 -20.21 16.43 -2.66
CA ILE A 33 -19.50 16.18 -3.91
C ILE A 33 -18.02 15.94 -3.62
N LEU A 34 -17.47 14.91 -4.27
CA LEU A 34 -16.04 14.57 -4.17
C LEU A 34 -15.19 15.69 -4.73
N GLU A 35 -14.31 16.23 -3.90
CA GLU A 35 -13.37 17.26 -4.32
C GLU A 35 -12.20 16.67 -5.12
N ARG A 36 -11.55 17.49 -5.96
CA ARG A 36 -10.37 17.09 -6.74
C ARG A 36 -9.26 16.50 -5.87
N LYS A 37 -9.03 17.06 -4.68
CA LYS A 37 -8.00 16.58 -3.74
C LYS A 37 -8.24 15.14 -3.29
N GLU A 38 -9.51 14.76 -3.14
CA GLU A 38 -9.92 13.43 -2.70
C GLU A 38 -9.70 12.39 -3.80
N TRP A 39 -9.98 12.76 -5.05
CA TRP A 39 -9.64 11.94 -6.22
C TRP A 39 -8.13 11.74 -6.37
N VAL A 40 -7.35 12.81 -6.18
CA VAL A 40 -5.88 12.72 -6.19
C VAL A 40 -5.39 11.79 -5.07
N GLN A 41 -5.96 11.90 -3.86
CA GLN A 41 -5.61 11.01 -2.75
C GLN A 41 -6.01 9.56 -3.03
N PHE A 42 -7.18 9.33 -3.64
CA PHE A 42 -7.62 8.01 -4.07
C PHE A 42 -6.65 7.39 -5.06
N ILE A 43 -6.29 8.09 -6.14
CA ILE A 43 -5.30 7.60 -7.12
C ILE A 43 -3.93 7.40 -6.44
N GLY A 44 -3.51 8.35 -5.60
CA GLY A 44 -2.26 8.26 -4.85
C GLY A 44 -2.18 7.03 -3.93
N SER A 45 -3.31 6.59 -3.36
CA SER A 45 -3.35 5.39 -2.52
C SER A 45 -3.01 4.11 -3.29
N PHE A 46 -3.33 4.01 -4.59
CA PHE A 46 -2.91 2.90 -5.45
C PHE A 46 -1.42 2.95 -5.74
N VAL A 47 -0.84 4.14 -5.94
CA VAL A 47 0.62 4.29 -6.10
C VAL A 47 1.34 3.84 -4.82
N ILE A 48 0.85 4.25 -3.64
CA ILE A 48 1.42 3.81 -2.36
C ILE A 48 1.27 2.30 -2.17
N LEU A 49 0.14 1.71 -2.60
CA LEU A 49 -0.08 0.27 -2.55
C LEU A 49 0.95 -0.47 -3.41
N MET A 50 1.19 0.00 -4.65
CA MET A 50 2.22 -0.55 -5.52
C MET A 50 3.60 -0.47 -4.88
N LEU A 51 3.98 0.68 -4.31
CA LEU A 51 5.26 0.82 -3.61
C LEU A 51 5.38 -0.10 -2.38
N GLY A 52 4.29 -0.28 -1.63
CA GLY A 52 4.21 -1.22 -0.52
C GLY A 52 4.46 -2.67 -0.95
N THR A 53 3.75 -3.14 -1.98
CA THR A 53 3.92 -4.49 -2.53
C THR A 53 5.33 -4.73 -3.09
N ILE A 54 5.90 -3.74 -3.80
CA ILE A 54 7.28 -3.79 -4.29
C ILE A 54 8.27 -3.94 -3.13
N ASN A 55 8.11 -3.16 -2.05
CA ASN A 55 8.97 -3.26 -0.88
C ASN A 55 8.90 -4.63 -0.19
N VAL A 56 7.71 -5.19 -0.03
CA VAL A 56 7.52 -6.53 0.53
C VAL A 56 8.19 -7.58 -0.35
N ARG A 57 7.96 -7.51 -1.67
CA ARG A 57 8.53 -8.46 -2.64
C ARG A 57 10.05 -8.38 -2.69
N MET A 58 10.62 -7.17 -2.76
CA MET A 58 12.07 -6.97 -2.73
C MET A 58 12.69 -7.47 -1.42
N ALA A 59 12.04 -7.21 -0.28
CA ALA A 59 12.54 -7.70 1.00
C ALA A 59 12.52 -9.23 1.08
N ALA A 60 11.49 -9.88 0.54
CA ALA A 60 11.41 -11.34 0.45
C ALA A 60 12.49 -11.92 -0.48
N MET A 61 12.74 -11.28 -1.63
CA MET A 61 13.80 -11.68 -2.55
C MET A 61 15.18 -11.56 -1.92
N ARG A 62 15.45 -10.46 -1.20
CA ARG A 62 16.71 -10.27 -0.46
C ARG A 62 16.90 -11.32 0.64
N GLU A 63 15.82 -11.69 1.33
CA GLU A 63 15.86 -12.74 2.35
C GLU A 63 16.19 -14.12 1.74
N ARG A 64 15.60 -14.44 0.57
CA ARG A 64 15.91 -15.67 -0.19
C ARG A 64 17.36 -15.70 -0.68
N ALA A 65 17.85 -14.60 -1.23
CA ALA A 65 19.24 -14.50 -1.70
C ALA A 65 20.25 -14.73 -0.57
N ARG A 66 19.99 -14.21 0.64
CA ARG A 66 20.84 -14.48 1.81
C ARG A 66 20.80 -15.94 2.24
N LYS A 67 19.63 -16.58 2.23
CA LYS A 67 19.47 -18.00 2.60
C LYS A 67 20.04 -18.98 1.58
N GLY A 68 20.17 -18.57 0.32
CA GLY A 68 20.74 -19.37 -0.77
C GLY A 68 22.23 -19.10 -1.04
N SER A 69 22.86 -18.18 -0.32
CA SER A 69 24.31 -17.99 -0.35
C SER A 69 24.95 -19.05 0.55
N PRO A 70 25.87 -19.89 0.06
CA PRO A 70 26.73 -20.66 0.95
C PRO A 70 27.63 -19.65 1.69
N GLU A 71 27.73 -19.79 3.01
CA GLU A 71 28.90 -19.28 3.75
C GLU A 71 30.12 -20.12 3.38
#